data_AF-A0A7H8J346-F1
#
_entry.id   AF-A0A7H8J346-F1
#
_cell.length_a   1.000
_cell.length_b   1.000
_cell.length_c   1.000
_cell.angle_alpha   90.00
_cell.angle_beta   90.00
_cell.angle_gamma   90.00
#
_symmetry.space_group_name_H-M   'P 1'
#
loop_
_entity.id
_entity.type
_entity.pdbx_description
1 polymer ?
#
loop_
_entity_poly.entity_id
_entity_poly.type
_entity_poly.pdbx_seq_one_letter_code
_entity_poly.pdbx_strand_id
1 'polypeptide(L)'
;MTTLPRYALRLPDGRFAYYLPEPERRPGLRSGIFADGEPMNRLVPLVDAKGDWYVTDRHAQRITAVYQPNPKTLRYKLSDPTALSTRYPAELSVEDFNERVGDHDEYWGLYERVTEDLEPVEHVYEGPFMLLEGRQPPAPDEPQWRAALPVELTQRAEYRHLFPGHIPGLKQHLEKLITAMPRVKYCFVDYKDRPGLHITVRVPYDQPRTTFVRNTGRRGQPLKSGRTVQVTVDRSVDLPVPAAVYGENYDAALAEWEQQVEYWLEQVAEASVAACSACDGKGYVPHGALEHSK
;
A
#
# COMPACT_ATOMS: atom_id res chain seq x y z
N MET A 1 -27.98 1.55 -24.78
CA MET A 1 -27.00 1.72 -23.69
C MET A 1 -25.83 2.48 -24.26
N THR A 2 -25.62 3.72 -23.87
CA THR A 2 -24.48 4.53 -24.32
C THR A 2 -23.23 3.97 -23.67
N THR A 3 -22.41 3.29 -24.45
CA THR A 3 -21.07 2.86 -24.04
C THR A 3 -20.30 4.12 -23.66
N LEU A 4 -20.01 4.29 -22.36
CA LEU A 4 -19.21 5.41 -21.90
C LEU A 4 -17.84 5.35 -22.59
N PRO A 5 -17.28 6.50 -23.00
CA PRO A 5 -15.97 6.52 -23.60
C PRO A 5 -14.95 5.88 -22.67
N ARG A 6 -14.04 5.11 -23.27
CA ARG A 6 -12.95 4.40 -22.61
C ARG A 6 -11.65 5.07 -22.96
N TYR A 7 -10.69 5.00 -22.06
CA TYR A 7 -9.47 5.78 -22.13
C TYR A 7 -8.24 4.89 -22.14
N ALA A 8 -7.21 5.37 -22.80
CA ALA A 8 -5.86 4.83 -22.77
C ALA A 8 -4.92 5.91 -22.26
N LEU A 9 -3.92 5.55 -21.47
CA LEU A 9 -2.82 6.43 -21.11
C LEU A 9 -1.63 6.16 -22.02
N ARG A 10 -1.07 7.20 -22.63
CA ARG A 10 0.25 7.09 -23.23
C ARG A 10 1.31 7.25 -22.16
N LEU A 11 2.05 6.18 -21.90
CA LEU A 11 3.14 6.17 -20.93
C LEU A 11 4.39 6.88 -21.50
N PRO A 12 5.28 7.40 -20.63
CA PRO A 12 6.52 8.06 -21.06
C PRO A 12 7.46 7.15 -21.89
N ASP A 13 7.40 5.85 -21.68
CA ASP A 13 8.18 4.84 -22.43
C ASP A 13 7.56 4.48 -23.80
N GLY A 14 6.44 5.11 -24.16
CA GLY A 14 5.74 4.92 -25.43
C GLY A 14 4.66 3.84 -25.40
N ARG A 15 4.52 3.07 -24.32
CA ARG A 15 3.46 2.06 -24.16
C ARG A 15 2.10 2.70 -23.86
N PHE A 16 1.05 1.91 -23.99
CA PHE A 16 -0.33 2.31 -23.73
C PHE A 16 -0.90 1.53 -22.54
N ALA A 17 -1.39 2.24 -21.53
CA ALA A 17 -2.04 1.65 -20.36
C ALA A 17 -3.56 1.81 -20.40
N TYR A 18 -4.28 0.75 -20.04
CA TYR A 18 -5.74 0.69 -20.08
C TYR A 18 -6.27 0.27 -18.72
N TYR A 19 -7.21 1.04 -18.16
CA TYR A 19 -7.97 0.62 -17.00
C TYR A 19 -9.16 -0.22 -17.46
N LEU A 20 -9.19 -1.48 -17.02
CA LEU A 20 -10.23 -2.44 -17.38
C LEU A 20 -11.09 -2.74 -16.15
N PRO A 21 -12.25 -2.06 -15.99
CA PRO A 21 -13.17 -2.34 -14.90
C PRO A 21 -13.72 -3.76 -15.04
N GLU A 22 -13.98 -4.41 -13.92
CA GLU A 22 -14.57 -5.74 -13.96
C GLU A 22 -16.02 -5.67 -14.43
N PRO A 23 -16.48 -6.67 -15.21
CA PRO A 23 -17.88 -6.71 -15.64
C PRO A 23 -18.80 -6.93 -14.43
N GLU A 24 -20.00 -6.32 -14.47
CA GLU A 24 -21.02 -6.43 -13.41
C GLU A 24 -21.36 -7.88 -13.06
N ARG A 25 -21.33 -8.78 -14.05
CA ARG A 25 -21.45 -10.22 -13.88
C ARG A 25 -20.16 -10.88 -14.32
N ARG A 26 -19.32 -11.25 -13.35
CA ARG A 26 -18.08 -11.99 -13.62
C ARG A 26 -18.42 -13.44 -13.99
N PRO A 27 -18.09 -13.92 -15.20
CA PRO A 27 -18.39 -15.30 -15.61
C PRO A 27 -17.57 -16.33 -14.84
N GLY A 28 -16.42 -15.93 -14.29
CA GLY A 28 -15.49 -16.77 -13.56
C GLY A 28 -14.15 -16.06 -13.34
N LEU A 29 -13.07 -16.83 -13.27
CA LEU A 29 -11.72 -16.28 -13.15
C LEU A 29 -11.22 -15.76 -14.49
N ARG A 30 -10.57 -14.59 -14.47
CA ARG A 30 -9.97 -14.01 -15.69
C ARG A 30 -8.71 -14.81 -16.05
N SER A 31 -8.69 -15.44 -17.22
CA SER A 31 -7.60 -16.30 -17.69
C SER A 31 -6.65 -15.59 -18.66
N GLY A 32 -7.09 -14.52 -19.33
CA GLY A 32 -6.24 -13.74 -20.22
C GLY A 32 -6.81 -12.37 -20.58
N ILE A 33 -5.95 -11.45 -20.98
CA ILE A 33 -6.32 -10.16 -21.57
C ILE A 33 -5.50 -9.94 -22.84
N PHE A 34 -6.17 -9.51 -23.90
CA PHE A 34 -5.59 -9.33 -25.22
C PHE A 34 -5.96 -7.97 -25.81
N ALA A 35 -4.98 -7.28 -26.40
CA ALA A 35 -5.16 -6.09 -27.21
C ALA A 35 -5.03 -6.48 -28.69
N ASP A 36 -6.13 -6.40 -29.44
CA ASP A 36 -6.19 -6.80 -30.85
C ASP A 36 -5.61 -8.21 -31.10
N GLY A 37 -5.90 -9.14 -30.19
CA GLY A 37 -5.44 -10.53 -30.27
C GLY A 37 -4.06 -10.83 -29.67
N GLU A 38 -3.30 -9.82 -29.23
CA GLU A 38 -2.00 -10.03 -28.57
C GLU A 38 -2.10 -9.87 -27.05
N PRO A 39 -1.40 -10.71 -26.27
CA PRO A 39 -1.49 -10.69 -24.82
C PRO A 39 -1.01 -9.35 -24.25
N MET A 40 -1.74 -8.84 -23.25
CA MET A 40 -1.37 -7.64 -22.49
C MET A 40 -0.71 -8.02 -21.17
N ASN A 41 0.20 -7.19 -20.71
CA ASN A 41 0.80 -7.35 -19.39
C ASN A 41 -0.02 -6.59 -18.35
N ARG A 42 -0.34 -7.23 -17.23
CA ARG A 42 -0.94 -6.53 -16.10
C ARG A 42 0.10 -5.57 -15.50
N LEU A 43 -0.30 -4.33 -15.28
CA LEU A 43 0.51 -3.35 -14.56
C LEU A 43 0.39 -3.65 -13.07
N VAL A 44 1.14 -4.65 -12.62
CA VAL A 44 1.27 -5.00 -11.21
C VAL A 44 2.03 -3.86 -10.52
N PRO A 45 1.63 -3.45 -9.31
CA PRO A 45 0.64 -4.03 -8.40
C PRO A 45 -0.60 -3.13 -8.13
N LEU A 46 -1.01 -2.35 -9.12
CA LEU A 46 -2.15 -1.44 -9.04
C LEU A 46 -3.49 -2.19 -9.08
N VAL A 47 -3.84 -2.82 -7.96
CA VAL A 47 -5.15 -3.45 -7.79
C VAL A 47 -6.12 -2.38 -7.30
N ASP A 48 -6.99 -1.90 -8.19
CA ASP A 48 -8.20 -1.22 -7.74
C ASP A 48 -9.22 -2.31 -7.41
N ALA A 49 -9.99 -2.16 -6.33
CA ALA A 49 -11.01 -3.12 -5.95
C ALA A 49 -12.08 -3.34 -7.05
N LYS A 50 -12.15 -2.44 -8.04
CA LYS A 50 -13.13 -2.43 -9.14
C LYS A 50 -12.55 -2.79 -10.51
N GLY A 51 -11.23 -2.99 -10.64
CA GLY A 51 -10.60 -3.20 -11.93
C GLY A 51 -9.07 -3.14 -11.88
N ASP A 52 -8.45 -3.46 -13.00
CA ASP A 52 -7.00 -3.59 -13.11
C ASP A 52 -6.46 -2.81 -14.30
N TRP A 53 -5.20 -2.40 -14.21
CA TRP A 53 -4.46 -1.75 -15.28
C TRP A 53 -3.67 -2.77 -16.12
N TYR A 54 -3.71 -2.60 -17.44
CA TYR A 54 -2.98 -3.44 -18.39
C TYR A 54 -2.25 -2.59 -19.41
N VAL A 55 -1.07 -3.05 -19.84
CA VAL A 55 -0.21 -2.34 -20.78
C VAL A 55 0.07 -3.15 -22.04
N THR A 56 0.26 -2.45 -23.14
CA THR A 56 0.67 -2.96 -24.45
C THR A 56 1.50 -1.92 -25.18
N ASP A 57 2.29 -2.33 -26.17
CA ASP A 57 3.18 -1.43 -26.91
C ASP A 57 2.48 -0.67 -28.05
N ARG A 58 1.18 -0.93 -28.25
CA ARG A 58 0.38 -0.33 -29.33
C ARG A 58 -0.96 0.23 -28.85
N HIS A 59 -1.48 1.22 -29.55
CA HIS A 59 -2.83 1.73 -29.28
C HIS A 59 -3.86 0.72 -29.78
N ALA A 60 -4.45 -0.03 -28.85
CA ALA A 60 -5.44 -1.07 -29.12
C ALA A 60 -6.74 -0.49 -29.69
N GLN A 61 -7.32 -1.15 -30.70
CA GLN A 61 -8.66 -0.84 -31.19
C GLN A 61 -9.73 -1.59 -30.39
N ARG A 62 -9.39 -2.81 -29.97
CA ARG A 62 -10.25 -3.71 -29.19
C ARG A 62 -9.42 -4.39 -28.10
N ILE A 63 -9.99 -4.45 -26.91
CA ILE A 63 -9.43 -5.25 -25.81
C ILE A 63 -10.41 -6.39 -25.49
N THR A 64 -9.91 -7.61 -25.36
CA THR A 64 -10.71 -8.77 -24.99
C THR A 64 -10.19 -9.35 -23.69
N ALA A 65 -11.05 -9.47 -22.68
CA ALA A 65 -10.77 -10.26 -21.50
C ALA A 65 -11.44 -11.63 -21.61
N VAL A 66 -10.65 -12.68 -21.45
CA VAL A 66 -11.13 -14.06 -21.45
C VAL A 66 -11.33 -14.50 -20.01
N TYR A 67 -12.50 -15.06 -19.74
CA TYR A 67 -12.89 -15.60 -18.45
C TYR A 67 -13.08 -17.10 -18.57
N GLN A 68 -12.50 -17.85 -17.65
CA GLN A 68 -12.78 -19.26 -17.46
C GLN A 68 -13.91 -19.38 -16.42
N PRO A 69 -15.12 -19.80 -16.83
CA PRO A 69 -16.20 -20.01 -15.87
C PRO A 69 -15.87 -21.14 -14.90
N ASN A 70 -16.50 -21.11 -13.73
CA ASN A 70 -16.40 -22.24 -12.81
C ASN A 70 -17.02 -23.49 -13.46
N PRO A 71 -16.40 -24.67 -13.31
CA PRO A 71 -16.97 -25.92 -13.82
C PRO A 71 -18.39 -26.11 -13.29
N LYS A 72 -19.28 -26.58 -14.16
CA LYS A 72 -20.67 -26.88 -13.79
C LYS A 72 -20.71 -28.24 -13.11
N THR A 73 -21.21 -28.29 -11.88
CA THR A 73 -21.49 -29.58 -11.23
C THR A 73 -22.66 -30.25 -11.96
N LEU A 74 -22.44 -31.47 -12.45
CA LEU A 74 -23.47 -32.27 -13.10
C LEU A 74 -24.18 -33.19 -12.10
N ARG A 75 -23.41 -33.77 -11.18
CA ARG A 75 -23.89 -34.71 -10.16
C ARG A 75 -22.84 -34.89 -9.08
N TYR A 76 -23.21 -35.61 -8.03
CA TYR A 76 -22.33 -36.02 -6.94
C TYR A 76 -22.20 -37.54 -6.95
N LYS A 77 -20.98 -38.04 -6.83
CA LYS A 77 -20.69 -39.49 -6.78
C LYS A 77 -20.11 -39.84 -5.43
N LEU A 78 -20.56 -40.94 -4.85
CA LEU A 78 -20.05 -41.41 -3.56
C LEU A 78 -18.55 -41.69 -3.66
N SER A 79 -17.75 -41.03 -2.81
CA SER A 79 -16.29 -41.10 -2.82
C SER A 79 -15.78 -42.49 -2.43
N ASP A 80 -16.44 -43.10 -1.44
CA ASP A 80 -16.14 -44.45 -0.95
C ASP A 80 -17.28 -45.42 -1.30
N PRO A 81 -17.08 -46.33 -2.26
CA PRO A 81 -18.08 -47.33 -2.63
C PRO A 81 -18.53 -48.24 -1.48
N THR A 82 -17.75 -48.38 -0.40
CA THR A 82 -18.11 -49.22 0.75
C THR A 82 -19.21 -48.60 1.61
N ALA A 83 -19.43 -47.29 1.51
CA ALA A 83 -20.52 -46.59 2.19
C ALA A 83 -21.88 -46.71 1.45
N LEU A 84 -21.91 -47.39 0.30
CA LEU A 84 -23.10 -47.54 -0.53
C LEU A 84 -24.24 -48.18 0.26
N SER A 85 -25.35 -47.46 0.36
CA SER A 85 -26.55 -47.93 1.05
C SER A 85 -27.78 -47.21 0.53
N THR A 86 -28.97 -47.62 0.97
CA THR A 86 -30.22 -46.89 0.67
C THR A 86 -30.15 -45.43 1.16
N ARG A 87 -29.40 -45.17 2.24
CA ARG A 87 -29.18 -43.83 2.78
C ARG A 87 -28.18 -43.04 1.92
N TYR A 88 -27.09 -43.69 1.50
CA TYR A 88 -26.02 -43.10 0.69
C TYR A 88 -25.95 -43.77 -0.70
N PRO A 89 -26.77 -43.33 -1.68
CA PRO A 89 -26.76 -43.89 -3.03
C PRO A 89 -25.44 -43.58 -3.76
N ALA A 90 -25.12 -44.37 -4.78
CA ALA A 90 -23.86 -44.25 -5.53
C ALA A 90 -23.71 -42.90 -6.24
N GLU A 91 -24.82 -42.34 -6.74
CA GLU A 91 -24.88 -41.03 -7.39
C GLU A 91 -26.07 -40.23 -6.84
N LEU A 92 -25.92 -38.92 -6.76
CA LEU A 92 -26.96 -37.95 -6.41
C LEU A 92 -27.00 -36.85 -7.48
N SER A 93 -28.21 -36.40 -7.82
CA SER A 93 -28.36 -35.16 -8.60
C SER A 93 -27.92 -33.95 -7.78
N VAL A 94 -27.73 -32.80 -8.43
CA VAL A 94 -27.35 -31.56 -7.73
C VAL A 94 -28.47 -31.11 -6.78
N GLU A 95 -29.72 -31.24 -7.22
CA GLU A 95 -30.91 -30.94 -6.43
C GLU A 95 -30.99 -31.86 -5.20
N ASP A 96 -30.92 -33.19 -5.39
CA ASP A 96 -31.01 -34.16 -4.29
C ASP A 96 -29.88 -33.96 -3.26
N PHE A 97 -28.68 -33.64 -3.73
CA PHE A 97 -27.54 -33.37 -2.85
C PHE A 97 -27.78 -32.11 -2.01
N ASN A 98 -28.24 -31.02 -2.62
CA ASN A 98 -28.50 -29.76 -1.92
C ASN A 98 -29.62 -29.89 -0.89
N GLU A 99 -30.68 -30.65 -1.19
CA GLU A 99 -31.75 -30.94 -0.24
C GLU A 99 -31.22 -31.72 0.98
N ARG A 100 -30.41 -32.75 0.77
CA ARG A 100 -29.89 -33.60 1.84
C ARG A 100 -28.82 -32.94 2.71
N VAL A 101 -27.98 -32.08 2.13
CA VAL A 101 -26.95 -31.33 2.86
C VAL A 101 -27.57 -30.33 3.83
N GLY A 102 -28.71 -29.73 3.47
CA GLY A 102 -29.45 -28.82 4.37
C GLY A 102 -29.87 -29.49 5.68
N ASP A 103 -30.14 -30.80 5.63
CA ASP A 103 -30.60 -31.59 6.77
C ASP A 103 -29.45 -32.30 7.51
N HIS A 104 -28.33 -32.59 6.83
CA HIS A 104 -27.24 -33.42 7.37
C HIS A 104 -25.84 -33.00 6.85
N ASP A 105 -25.02 -32.47 7.76
CA ASP A 105 -23.67 -31.93 7.47
C ASP A 105 -22.65 -33.01 7.00
N GLU A 106 -22.92 -34.29 7.27
CA GLU A 106 -22.06 -35.43 6.97
C GLU A 106 -21.90 -35.71 5.45
N TYR A 107 -22.83 -35.22 4.63
CA TYR A 107 -22.82 -35.48 3.18
C TYR A 107 -21.68 -34.78 2.43
N TRP A 108 -21.14 -33.69 2.96
CA TRP A 108 -20.02 -32.96 2.35
C TRP A 108 -18.74 -33.79 2.23
N GLY A 109 -18.53 -34.74 3.14
CA GLY A 109 -17.33 -35.59 3.16
C GLY A 109 -17.47 -36.92 2.42
N LEU A 110 -18.68 -37.32 2.04
CA LEU A 110 -18.98 -38.64 1.48
C LEU A 110 -19.10 -38.65 -0.05
N TYR A 111 -19.26 -37.49 -0.68
CA TYR A 111 -19.48 -37.37 -2.12
C TYR A 111 -18.46 -36.45 -2.79
N GLU A 112 -17.95 -36.89 -3.93
CA GLU A 112 -17.15 -36.08 -4.85
C GLU A 112 -18.03 -35.45 -5.93
N ARG A 113 -17.70 -34.23 -6.32
CA ARG A 113 -18.39 -33.53 -7.41
C ARG A 113 -17.93 -34.08 -8.74
N VAL A 114 -18.87 -34.50 -9.57
CA VAL A 114 -18.63 -34.74 -11.00
C VAL A 114 -18.98 -33.45 -11.73
N THR A 115 -17.97 -32.83 -12.32
CA THR A 115 -18.06 -31.50 -12.94
C THR A 115 -17.76 -31.57 -14.43
N GLU A 116 -18.32 -30.64 -15.18
CA GLU A 116 -18.02 -30.40 -16.60
C GLU A 116 -17.42 -29.00 -16.74
N ASP A 117 -16.28 -28.93 -17.43
CA ASP A 117 -15.65 -27.64 -17.75
C ASP A 117 -16.49 -26.89 -18.77
N LEU A 118 -16.67 -25.60 -18.52
CA LEU A 118 -17.39 -24.71 -19.42
C LEU A 118 -16.41 -24.01 -20.36
N GLU A 119 -16.87 -23.73 -21.59
CA GLU A 119 -16.09 -22.98 -22.57
C GLU A 119 -15.74 -21.57 -22.05
N PRO A 120 -14.55 -21.05 -22.39
CA PRO A 120 -14.18 -19.69 -22.03
C PRO A 120 -15.17 -18.65 -22.57
N VAL A 121 -15.46 -17.63 -21.75
CA VAL A 121 -16.34 -16.52 -22.13
C VAL A 121 -15.50 -15.28 -22.37
N GLU A 122 -15.68 -14.68 -23.54
CA GLU A 122 -15.04 -13.42 -23.88
C GLU A 122 -15.89 -12.22 -23.43
N HIS A 123 -15.25 -11.28 -22.75
CA HIS A 123 -15.79 -9.93 -22.54
C HIS A 123 -15.01 -8.94 -23.37
N VAL A 124 -15.70 -8.27 -24.29
CA VAL A 124 -15.09 -7.32 -25.21
C VAL A 124 -15.20 -5.91 -24.68
N TYR A 125 -14.06 -5.23 -24.67
CA TYR A 125 -13.97 -3.82 -24.47
C TYR A 125 -13.86 -3.09 -25.81
N GLU A 126 -15.01 -2.63 -26.30
CA GLU A 126 -15.12 -1.89 -27.56
C GLU A 126 -14.50 -0.50 -27.46
N GLY A 127 -13.72 -0.13 -28.48
CA GLY A 127 -13.23 1.23 -28.71
C GLY A 127 -14.30 2.16 -29.32
N PRO A 128 -13.91 3.40 -29.71
CA PRO A 128 -12.56 3.94 -29.71
C PRO A 128 -12.08 4.33 -28.30
N PHE A 129 -10.82 4.02 -28.00
CA PHE A 129 -10.17 4.44 -26.75
C PHE A 129 -9.59 5.85 -26.92
N MET A 130 -10.09 6.81 -26.16
CA MET A 130 -9.55 8.17 -26.14
C MET A 130 -8.19 8.19 -25.46
N LEU A 131 -7.21 8.80 -26.10
CA LEU A 131 -5.86 8.90 -25.56
C LEU A 131 -5.76 10.05 -24.58
N LEU A 132 -5.29 9.75 -23.38
CA LEU A 132 -4.91 10.71 -22.36
C LEU A 132 -3.39 10.69 -22.22
N GLU A 133 -2.81 11.87 -22.06
CA GLU A 133 -1.41 12.01 -21.70
C GLU A 133 -1.27 11.96 -20.18
N GLY A 134 -0.38 11.12 -19.67
CA GLY A 134 -0.19 10.99 -18.24
C GLY A 134 0.81 9.92 -17.85
N ARG A 135 1.30 10.01 -16.62
CA ARG A 135 2.12 8.96 -16.02
C ARG A 135 1.25 7.74 -15.68
N GLN A 136 1.86 6.57 -15.71
CA GLN A 136 1.27 5.38 -15.10
C GLN A 136 0.95 5.66 -13.61
N PRO A 137 -0.05 5.00 -13.03
CA PRO A 137 -0.27 5.15 -11.60
C PRO A 137 0.96 4.66 -10.79
N PRO A 138 1.17 5.17 -9.57
CA PRO A 138 2.38 4.87 -8.79
C PRO A 138 2.43 3.41 -8.35
N ALA A 139 3.62 2.82 -8.35
CA ALA A 139 3.80 1.48 -7.76
C ALA A 139 3.53 1.53 -6.23
N PRO A 140 3.09 0.46 -5.55
CA PRO A 140 2.78 0.42 -4.12
C PRO A 140 3.92 0.76 -3.18
N ASP A 141 5.16 0.58 -3.63
CA ASP A 141 6.37 1.02 -2.94
C ASP A 141 6.67 2.51 -3.17
N GLU A 142 6.07 3.12 -4.19
CA GLU A 142 6.05 4.57 -4.39
C GLU A 142 4.94 5.25 -3.57
N PRO A 143 5.10 6.55 -3.24
CA PRO A 143 4.06 7.31 -2.57
C PRO A 143 2.75 7.34 -3.38
N GLN A 144 1.63 7.03 -2.74
CA GLN A 144 0.35 6.84 -3.45
C GLN A 144 -0.38 8.17 -3.73
N TRP A 145 -0.88 8.35 -4.95
CA TRP A 145 -1.61 9.55 -5.36
C TRP A 145 -3.10 9.52 -4.98
N ARG A 146 -3.60 10.61 -4.40
CA ARG A 146 -5.03 10.85 -4.16
C ARG A 146 -5.51 12.08 -4.91
N ALA A 147 -6.13 11.86 -6.05
CA ALA A 147 -6.75 12.90 -6.86
C ALA A 147 -7.99 13.48 -6.19
N ALA A 148 -8.14 14.80 -6.23
CA ALA A 148 -9.34 15.53 -5.79
C ALA A 148 -10.40 15.51 -6.90
N LEU A 149 -10.96 14.32 -7.15
CA LEU A 149 -11.97 14.13 -8.18
C LEU A 149 -13.34 14.68 -7.75
N PRO A 150 -14.11 15.30 -8.68
CA PRO A 150 -15.55 15.45 -8.51
C PRO A 150 -16.23 14.12 -8.19
N VAL A 151 -17.30 14.14 -7.40
CA VAL A 151 -17.99 12.93 -6.92
C VAL A 151 -18.37 12.01 -8.07
N GLU A 152 -18.78 12.58 -9.19
CA GLU A 152 -19.18 11.91 -10.42
C GLU A 152 -18.05 11.08 -11.06
N LEU A 153 -16.79 11.46 -10.82
CA LEU A 153 -15.61 10.82 -11.38
C LEU A 153 -14.88 9.91 -10.40
N THR A 154 -15.31 9.85 -9.13
CA THR A 154 -14.65 9.02 -8.09
C THR A 154 -14.53 7.54 -8.45
N GLN A 155 -15.46 7.01 -9.26
CA GLN A 155 -15.46 5.62 -9.73
C GLN A 155 -14.63 5.40 -11.00
N ARG A 156 -14.05 6.46 -11.58
CA ARG A 156 -13.34 6.44 -12.85
C ARG A 156 -11.84 6.60 -12.60
N ALA A 157 -11.18 5.48 -12.31
CA ALA A 157 -9.76 5.46 -11.95
C ALA A 157 -8.85 6.09 -13.03
N GLU A 158 -9.28 6.03 -14.29
CA GLU A 158 -8.55 6.60 -15.41
C GLU A 158 -8.38 8.11 -15.34
N TYR A 159 -9.25 8.88 -14.67
CA TYR A 159 -9.09 10.34 -14.60
C TYR A 159 -8.23 10.81 -13.44
N ARG A 160 -7.81 9.91 -12.53
CA ARG A 160 -7.07 10.29 -11.31
C ARG A 160 -5.81 11.11 -11.60
N HIS A 161 -5.16 10.90 -12.72
CA HIS A 161 -3.94 11.62 -13.11
C HIS A 161 -4.20 13.02 -13.71
N LEU A 162 -5.44 13.32 -14.13
CA LEU A 162 -5.79 14.60 -14.78
C LEU A 162 -6.21 15.69 -13.79
N PHE A 163 -6.42 15.32 -12.52
CA PHE A 163 -6.91 16.25 -11.51
C PHE A 163 -5.83 16.50 -10.46
N PRO A 164 -5.73 17.74 -9.95
CA PRO A 164 -4.93 18.05 -8.77
C PRO A 164 -5.27 17.13 -7.61
N GLY A 165 -4.34 16.96 -6.69
CA GLY A 165 -4.47 16.01 -5.62
C GLY A 165 -3.37 16.14 -4.58
N HIS A 166 -3.14 15.05 -3.85
CA HIS A 166 -2.07 14.98 -2.87
C HIS A 166 -1.51 13.58 -2.69
N ILE A 167 -0.31 13.51 -2.17
CA ILE A 167 0.33 12.31 -1.64
C ILE A 167 0.18 12.34 -0.11
N PRO A 168 -0.60 11.44 0.52
CA PRO A 168 -0.78 11.40 1.96
C PRO A 168 0.37 10.67 2.65
N GLY A 169 0.52 10.89 3.96
CA GLY A 169 1.33 10.03 4.83
C GLY A 169 2.77 10.49 5.05
N LEU A 170 3.09 11.75 4.76
CA LEU A 170 4.45 12.28 4.89
C LEU A 170 4.97 12.15 6.32
N LYS A 171 4.16 12.48 7.33
CA LYS A 171 4.52 12.34 8.75
C LYS A 171 4.92 10.91 9.11
N GLN A 172 4.12 9.93 8.70
CA GLN A 172 4.38 8.51 9.00
C GLN A 172 5.61 7.99 8.26
N HIS A 173 5.85 8.48 7.04
CA HIS A 173 7.05 8.14 6.29
C HIS A 173 8.31 8.69 6.99
N LEU A 174 8.30 9.97 7.36
CA LEU A 174 9.40 10.62 8.07
C LEU A 174 9.63 10.03 9.46
N GLU A 175 8.59 9.71 10.23
CA GLU A 175 8.71 9.05 11.53
C GLU A 175 9.54 7.76 11.43
N LYS A 176 9.27 6.92 10.42
CA LYS A 176 10.01 5.68 10.19
C LYS A 176 11.50 5.95 9.89
N LEU A 177 11.77 6.90 9.00
CA LEU A 177 13.14 7.26 8.62
C LEU A 177 13.91 7.87 9.80
N ILE A 178 13.30 8.82 10.50
CA ILE A 178 13.88 9.55 11.63
C ILE A 178 14.12 8.61 12.82
N THR A 179 13.20 7.69 13.10
CA THR A 179 13.39 6.70 14.19
C THR A 179 14.60 5.80 13.94
N ALA A 180 14.96 5.57 12.67
CA ALA A 180 16.15 4.80 12.30
C ALA A 180 17.45 5.62 12.35
N MET A 181 17.39 6.95 12.49
CA MET A 181 18.59 7.79 12.56
C MET A 181 19.36 7.55 13.86
N PRO A 182 20.71 7.62 13.83
CA PRO A 182 21.51 7.52 15.04
C PRO A 182 21.10 8.56 16.07
N ARG A 183 21.16 8.20 17.35
CA ARG A 183 20.90 9.10 18.49
C ARG A 183 19.45 9.55 18.67
N VAL A 184 18.55 9.30 17.73
CA VAL A 184 17.12 9.51 17.96
C VAL A 184 16.65 8.54 19.03
N LYS A 185 16.06 9.09 20.11
CA LYS A 185 15.52 8.33 21.24
C LYS A 185 14.04 8.07 21.05
N TYR A 186 13.30 9.11 20.64
CA TYR A 186 11.86 9.05 20.38
C TYR A 186 11.52 9.93 19.17
N CYS A 187 10.54 9.49 18.39
CA CYS A 187 9.86 10.27 17.37
C CYS A 187 8.36 9.96 17.52
N PHE A 188 7.53 10.98 17.66
CA PHE A 188 6.10 10.84 17.81
C PHE A 188 5.37 11.74 16.82
N VAL A 189 4.37 11.18 16.14
CA VAL A 189 3.42 11.95 15.33
C VAL A 189 2.40 12.62 16.23
N ASP A 190 2.16 13.91 16.02
CA ASP A 190 1.08 14.68 16.66
C ASP A 190 1.04 14.59 18.21
N TYR A 191 2.21 14.71 18.85
CA TYR A 191 2.36 14.51 20.29
C TYR A 191 1.78 15.65 21.12
N LYS A 192 0.83 15.33 22.03
CA LYS A 192 0.25 16.27 23.02
C LYS A 192 -0.19 17.60 22.39
N ASP A 193 -1.06 17.51 21.40
CA ASP A 193 -1.64 18.67 20.68
C ASP A 193 -0.63 19.50 19.87
N ARG A 194 0.60 19.00 19.66
CA ARG A 194 1.59 19.61 18.76
C ARG A 194 1.49 18.96 17.38
N PRO A 195 0.98 19.66 16.35
CA PRO A 195 0.87 19.08 15.02
C PRO A 195 2.26 18.92 14.39
N GLY A 196 2.51 17.76 13.76
CA GLY A 196 3.75 17.45 13.07
C GLY A 196 4.49 16.27 13.72
N LEU A 197 5.81 16.40 13.87
CA LEU A 197 6.68 15.41 14.52
C LEU A 197 7.34 15.99 15.76
N HIS A 198 7.22 15.29 16.88
CA HIS A 198 7.97 15.57 18.10
C HIS A 198 9.12 14.58 18.23
N ILE A 199 10.35 15.08 18.21
CA ILE A 199 11.56 14.26 18.15
C ILE A 199 12.39 14.55 19.40
N THR A 200 12.90 13.49 20.02
CA THR A 200 13.89 13.59 21.09
C THR A 200 15.17 12.94 20.62
N VAL A 201 16.25 13.71 20.55
CA VAL A 201 17.58 13.27 20.14
C VAL A 201 18.52 13.28 21.33
N ARG A 202 19.30 12.21 21.51
CA ARG A 202 20.29 12.08 22.57
C ARG A 202 21.69 12.43 22.06
N VAL A 203 22.16 13.62 22.36
CA VAL A 203 23.44 14.12 21.86
C VAL A 203 24.54 14.12 22.93
N PRO A 204 25.79 13.77 22.59
CA PRO A 204 26.92 13.96 23.47
C PRO A 204 27.30 15.44 23.58
N TYR A 205 28.08 15.80 24.60
CA TYR A 205 28.72 17.11 24.68
C TYR A 205 29.89 17.23 23.69
N ASP A 206 30.13 18.44 23.18
CA ASP A 206 31.24 18.79 22.28
C ASP A 206 32.62 18.52 22.93
N GLN A 207 32.73 18.81 24.23
CA GLN A 207 33.79 18.32 25.09
C GLN A 207 33.28 17.09 25.83
N PRO A 208 33.83 15.89 25.57
CA PRO A 208 33.32 14.65 26.16
C PRO A 208 33.34 14.68 27.68
N ARG A 209 32.14 14.67 28.27
CA ARG A 209 31.94 14.47 29.71
C ARG A 209 31.69 13.00 29.97
N THR A 210 32.32 12.45 31.00
CA THR A 210 32.10 11.06 31.39
C THR A 210 31.66 10.95 32.84
N THR A 211 30.85 9.95 33.13
CA THR A 211 30.41 9.62 34.49
C THR A 211 30.50 8.12 34.74
N PHE A 212 30.84 7.74 35.97
CA PHE A 212 30.93 6.33 36.34
C PHE A 212 29.55 5.81 36.74
N VAL A 213 29.00 4.90 35.93
CA VAL A 213 27.73 4.23 36.22
C VAL A 213 28.03 2.86 36.82
N ARG A 214 27.59 2.67 38.07
CA ARG A 214 27.71 1.39 38.78
C ARG A 214 26.80 0.34 38.14
N ASN A 215 27.29 -0.89 38.04
CA ASN A 215 26.48 -2.02 37.61
C ASN A 215 25.41 -2.32 38.68
N THR A 216 24.24 -2.77 38.24
CA THR A 216 23.14 -3.12 39.14
C THR A 216 23.18 -4.60 39.46
N GLY A 217 23.16 -4.96 40.75
CA GLY A 217 23.08 -6.34 41.22
C GLY A 217 21.70 -6.95 41.03
N ARG A 218 21.59 -8.26 41.25
CA ARG A 218 20.37 -9.05 40.99
C ARG A 218 19.12 -8.60 41.77
N ARG A 219 19.26 -7.77 42.82
CA ARG A 219 18.15 -7.19 43.60
C ARG A 219 18.08 -5.66 43.48
N GLY A 220 18.68 -5.07 42.44
CA GLY A 220 18.66 -3.61 42.23
C GLY A 220 19.75 -2.83 42.98
N GLN A 221 20.58 -3.48 43.81
CA GLN A 221 21.63 -2.80 44.58
C GLN A 221 22.84 -2.41 43.72
N PRO A 222 23.43 -1.21 43.90
CA PRO A 222 24.60 -0.79 43.14
C PRO A 222 25.85 -1.59 43.53
N LEU A 223 26.56 -2.12 42.54
CA LEU A 223 27.81 -2.87 42.73
C LEU A 223 29.03 -1.94 42.75
N LYS A 224 30.16 -2.44 43.26
CA LYS A 224 31.46 -1.76 43.19
C LYS A 224 32.04 -1.74 41.77
N SER A 225 31.65 -2.71 40.93
CA SER A 225 31.97 -2.72 39.50
C SER A 225 31.02 -1.80 38.73
N GLY A 226 31.51 -1.22 37.65
CA GLY A 226 30.75 -0.30 36.82
C GLY A 226 31.51 0.02 35.54
N ARG A 227 30.97 0.95 34.77
CA ARG A 227 31.59 1.43 33.54
C ARG A 227 31.51 2.94 33.46
N THR A 228 32.55 3.54 32.91
CA THR A 228 32.54 4.95 32.53
C THR A 228 31.72 5.10 31.26
N VAL A 229 30.66 5.90 31.30
CA VAL A 229 29.80 6.21 30.15
C VAL A 229 29.92 7.68 29.80
N GLN A 230 29.71 8.02 28.53
CA GLN A 230 29.60 9.40 28.10
C GLN A 230 28.27 9.99 28.59
N VAL A 231 28.34 11.18 29.17
CA VAL A 231 27.16 11.97 29.53
C VAL A 231 26.56 12.53 28.23
N THR A 232 25.26 12.35 28.07
CA THR A 232 24.48 12.83 26.94
C THR A 232 23.34 13.71 27.45
N VAL A 233 22.84 14.60 26.61
CA VAL A 233 21.66 15.41 26.86
C VAL A 233 20.58 15.05 25.86
N ASP A 234 19.33 15.01 26.32
CA ASP A 234 18.17 14.82 25.45
C ASP A 234 17.72 16.20 24.95
N ARG A 235 17.70 16.40 23.63
CA ARG A 235 17.21 17.61 22.94
C ARG A 235 15.87 17.29 22.29
N SER A 236 14.85 18.10 22.56
CA SER A 236 13.54 17.97 21.95
C SER A 236 13.37 18.95 20.79
N VAL A 237 12.84 18.48 19.67
CA VAL A 237 12.60 19.24 18.45
C VAL A 237 11.17 18.99 17.99
N ASP A 238 10.43 20.07 17.74
CA ASP A 238 9.12 20.01 17.12
C ASP A 238 9.24 20.44 15.65
N LEU A 239 8.91 19.53 14.72
CA LEU A 239 8.91 19.79 13.28
C LEU A 239 7.46 19.92 12.80
N PRO A 240 7.04 21.05 12.22
CA PRO A 240 5.67 21.27 11.72
C PRO A 240 5.44 20.58 10.36
N VAL A 241 5.72 19.28 10.28
CA VAL A 241 5.61 18.49 9.05
C VAL A 241 4.15 18.40 8.61
N PRO A 242 3.82 18.70 7.34
CA PRO A 242 2.45 18.56 6.85
C PRO A 242 2.03 17.09 6.75
N ALA A 243 0.73 16.83 6.84
CA ALA A 243 0.20 15.46 6.75
C ALA A 243 0.30 14.86 5.33
N ALA A 244 0.32 15.73 4.32
CA ALA A 244 0.30 15.37 2.91
C ALA A 244 0.99 16.46 2.07
N VAL A 245 1.43 16.07 0.87
CA VAL A 245 2.01 16.98 -0.13
C VAL A 245 1.02 17.14 -1.27
N TYR A 246 0.61 18.37 -1.53
CA TYR A 246 -0.37 18.71 -2.57
C TYR A 246 0.34 19.09 -3.87
N GLY A 247 -0.29 18.81 -5.01
CA GLY A 247 0.23 19.21 -6.31
C GLY A 247 -0.83 19.21 -7.40
N GLU A 248 -0.48 19.83 -8.53
CA GLU A 248 -1.32 19.86 -9.73
C GLU A 248 -1.39 18.50 -10.42
N ASN A 249 -0.34 17.69 -10.25
CA ASN A 249 -0.24 16.32 -10.72
C ASN A 249 0.69 15.52 -9.79
N TYR A 250 0.75 14.20 -10.01
CA TYR A 250 1.57 13.31 -9.19
C TYR A 250 3.07 13.63 -9.26
N ASP A 251 3.61 13.95 -10.44
CA ASP A 251 5.05 14.19 -10.61
C ASP A 251 5.51 15.45 -9.86
N ALA A 252 4.72 16.53 -9.93
CA ALA A 252 4.97 17.75 -9.18
C ALA A 252 4.91 17.51 -7.67
N ALA A 253 3.90 16.75 -7.21
CA ALA A 253 3.78 16.41 -5.78
C ALA A 253 4.89 15.46 -5.31
N LEU A 254 5.37 14.55 -6.16
CA LEU A 254 6.46 13.63 -5.84
C LEU A 254 7.78 14.39 -5.70
N ALA A 255 8.07 15.32 -6.61
CA ALA A 255 9.26 16.17 -6.50
C ALA A 255 9.26 17.00 -5.21
N GLU A 256 8.12 17.59 -4.85
CA GLU A 256 7.95 18.31 -3.58
C GLU A 256 8.07 17.37 -2.37
N TRP A 257 7.54 16.15 -2.46
CA TRP A 257 7.67 15.14 -1.41
C TRP A 257 9.14 14.79 -1.14
N GLU A 258 9.92 14.53 -2.18
CA GLU A 258 11.34 14.22 -2.08
C GLU A 258 12.13 15.39 -1.44
N GLN A 259 11.85 16.63 -1.87
CA GLN A 259 12.45 17.82 -1.29
C GLN A 259 12.10 17.99 0.19
N GLN A 260 10.84 17.77 0.57
CA GLN A 260 10.44 17.85 1.99
C GLN A 260 11.08 16.74 2.82
N VAL A 261 11.20 15.52 2.29
CA VAL A 261 11.88 14.44 3.00
C VAL A 261 13.34 14.80 3.28
N GLU A 262 14.07 15.28 2.27
CA GLU A 262 15.46 15.71 2.42
C GLU A 262 15.59 16.84 3.45
N TYR A 263 14.77 17.90 3.30
CA TYR A 263 14.77 19.05 4.20
C TYR A 263 14.54 18.64 5.66
N TRP A 264 13.51 17.84 5.95
CA TRP A 264 13.20 17.45 7.33
C TRP A 264 14.25 16.53 7.93
N LEU A 265 14.86 15.64 7.15
CA LEU A 265 15.96 14.81 7.63
C LEU A 265 17.21 15.64 7.96
N GLU A 266 17.50 16.67 7.16
CA GLU A 266 18.59 17.62 7.45
C GLU A 266 18.36 18.35 8.77
N GLN A 267 17.14 18.85 9.02
CA GLN A 267 16.79 19.50 10.29
C GLN A 267 17.04 18.59 11.52
N VAL A 268 16.76 17.29 11.41
CA VAL A 268 17.06 16.32 12.48
C VAL A 268 18.55 16.04 12.61
N ALA A 269 19.28 15.97 11.49
CA ALA A 269 20.72 15.78 11.51
C ALA A 269 21.43 16.96 12.19
N GLU A 270 21.00 18.18 11.89
CA GLU A 270 21.46 19.41 12.57
C GLU A 270 21.14 19.39 14.07
N ALA A 271 19.93 18.97 14.44
CA ALA A 271 19.58 18.80 15.85
C ALA A 271 20.40 17.72 16.57
N SER A 272 21.03 16.80 15.83
CA SER A 272 21.87 15.71 16.34
C SER A 272 23.33 16.10 16.61
N VAL A 273 23.70 17.36 16.32
CA VAL A 273 25.02 17.93 16.60
C VAL A 273 25.27 17.99 18.11
N ALA A 274 26.55 17.82 18.50
CA ALA A 274 26.98 17.80 19.89
C ALA A 274 26.55 19.05 20.66
N ALA A 275 26.17 18.86 21.91
CA ALA A 275 25.74 19.92 22.81
C ALA A 275 26.95 20.72 23.32
N CYS A 276 26.82 22.04 23.40
CA CYS A 276 27.88 22.89 23.94
C CYS A 276 28.09 22.62 25.43
N SER A 277 29.30 22.22 25.81
CA SER A 277 29.72 21.96 27.18
C SER A 277 29.77 23.23 28.03
N ALA A 278 30.06 24.40 27.46
CA ALA A 278 30.15 25.64 28.21
C ALA A 278 28.79 26.13 28.75
N CYS A 279 27.70 25.89 28.01
CA CYS A 279 26.34 26.29 28.40
C CYS A 279 25.45 25.11 28.80
N ASP A 280 26.05 23.94 29.04
CA ASP A 280 25.32 22.72 29.44
C ASP A 280 24.23 22.30 28.43
N GLY A 281 24.52 22.48 27.13
CA GLY A 281 23.62 22.14 26.04
C GLY A 281 22.48 23.13 25.79
N LYS A 282 22.43 24.25 26.51
CA LYS A 282 21.38 25.28 26.42
C LYS A 282 21.64 26.36 25.35
N GLY A 283 22.66 26.19 24.51
CA GLY A 283 23.11 27.19 23.53
C GLY A 283 22.89 26.74 22.09
N TYR A 284 22.32 27.68 21.31
CA TYR A 284 22.04 27.72 19.87
C TYR A 284 21.71 26.39 19.17
N VAL A 285 20.43 26.24 18.81
CA VAL A 285 19.91 25.26 17.84
C VAL A 285 19.72 26.01 16.50
N PRO A 286 20.11 25.43 15.35
CA PRO A 286 19.98 26.08 14.05
C PRO A 286 18.54 26.42 13.66
N HIS A 287 18.44 27.37 12.72
CA HIS A 287 17.25 28.14 12.36
C HIS A 287 16.06 27.25 11.92
N GLY A 288 14.96 27.27 12.68
CA GLY A 288 13.67 26.68 12.25
C GLY A 288 12.94 25.83 13.30
N ALA A 289 13.64 25.34 14.32
CA ALA A 289 13.05 24.54 15.40
C ALA A 289 12.60 25.41 16.60
N LEU A 290 11.36 25.23 17.06
CA LEU A 290 10.92 25.77 18.35
C LEU A 290 11.47 24.88 19.48
N GLU A 291 12.44 25.40 20.24
CA GLU A 291 13.02 24.69 21.38
C GLU A 291 12.12 24.81 22.61
N HIS A 292 11.78 23.67 23.21
CA HIS A 292 11.24 23.61 24.57
C HIS A 292 12.25 22.90 25.46
N SER A 293 13.14 23.67 26.09
CA SER A 293 14.01 23.17 27.15
C SER A 293 13.15 22.79 28.37
N LYS A 294 13.38 21.60 28.93
CA LYS A 294 12.91 21.22 30.26
C LYS A 294 14.05 21.35 31.26
#